data_AF-A0A354XIY3-F1
#
_entry.id   AF-A0A354XIY3-F1
#
_cell.length_a   1.000
_cell.length_b   1.000
_cell.length_c   1.000
_cell.angle_alpha   90.00
_cell.angle_beta   90.00
_cell.angle_gamma   90.00
#
_symmetry.space_group_name_H-M   'P 1'
#
loop_
_entity.id
_entity.type
_entity.pdbx_description
1 polymer ?
#
loop_
_entity_poly.entity_id
_entity_poly.type
_entity_poly.pdbx_seq_one_letter_code
_entity_poly.pdbx_strand_id
1 'polypeptide(L)' 'MRAIFLVDNGSLRPQATHSLRRVAAALSETLGETVQAASLLHSN' A
#
# COMPACT_ATOMS: atom_id res chain seq x y z
N MET A 1 -14.80 -12.64 -6.33
CA MET A 1 -13.45 -12.26 -5.85
C MET A 1 -13.43 -10.76 -5.59
N ARG A 2 -12.96 -10.32 -4.43
CA ARG A 2 -12.86 -8.91 -4.04
C ARG A 2 -11.40 -8.44 -4.21
N ALA A 3 -11.19 -7.23 -4.69
CA ALA A 3 -9.88 -6.60 -4.69
C ALA A 3 -9.80 -5.58 -3.55
N ILE A 4 -8.68 -5.58 -2.81
CA ILE A 4 -8.46 -4.68 -1.68
C ILE A 4 -7.17 -3.90 -1.95
N PHE A 5 -7.27 -2.57 -1.92
CA PHE A 5 -6.14 -1.67 -2.14
C PHE A 5 -5.87 -0.86 -0.88
N LEU A 6 -4.60 -0.83 -0.46
CA LEU A 6 -4.10 0.16 0.48
C LEU A 6 -3.51 1.31 -0.31
N VAL A 7 -4.08 2.50 -0.15
CA VAL A 7 -3.66 3.70 -0.86
C VAL A 7 -3.00 4.71 0.05
N ASP A 8 -1.97 5.37 -0.47
CA ASP A 8 -1.47 6.63 0.05
C ASP A 8 -1.53 7.72 -1.05
N ASN A 9 -1.37 8.98 -0.64
CA ASN A 9 -1.30 10.08 -1.60
C ASN A 9 -0.08 9.95 -2.52
N GLY A 10 1.02 9.43 -1.98
CA GLY A 10 2.31 9.29 -2.66
C GLY A 10 3.38 10.21 -2.11
N SER A 11 4.62 9.92 -2.51
CA SER A 11 5.80 10.60 -2.01
C SER A 11 6.94 10.49 -3.02
N LEU A 12 7.77 11.54 -3.09
CA LEU A 12 9.04 11.50 -3.80
C LEU A 12 10.12 10.71 -3.03
N ARG A 13 9.85 10.31 -1.78
CA ARG A 13 10.79 9.58 -0.94
C ARG A 13 10.60 8.07 -1.13
N PRO A 14 11.64 7.31 -1.53
CA PRO A 14 11.54 5.85 -1.67
C PRO A 14 11.05 5.12 -0.41
N GLN A 15 11.38 5.65 0.77
CA GLN A 15 11.01 5.05 2.06
C GLN A 15 9.50 4.98 2.28
N ALA A 16 8.73 5.91 1.69
CA ALA A 16 7.28 5.90 1.76
C ALA A 16 6.71 4.70 0.99
N THR A 17 7.19 4.48 -0.24
CA THR A 17 6.80 3.30 -1.06
C THR A 17 7.15 1.99 -0.36
N HIS A 18 8.33 1.89 0.25
CA HIS A 18 8.70 0.70 1.03
C HIS A 18 7.79 0.49 2.25
N SER A 19 7.43 1.58 2.94
CA SER A 19 6.52 1.52 4.09
C SER A 19 5.12 1.10 3.67
N LEU A 20 4.57 1.67 2.59
CA LEU A 20 3.27 1.30 2.04
C LEU A 20 3.19 -0.20 1.71
N ARG A 21 4.22 -0.73 1.03
CA ARG A 21 4.31 -2.17 0.70
C ARG A 21 4.37 -3.05 1.95
N ARG A 22 5.16 -2.65 2.95
CA ARG A 22 5.29 -3.39 4.21
C ARG A 22 3.96 -3.45 4.97
N VAL A 23 3.22 -2.35 5.02
CA VAL A 23 1.90 -2.31 5.67
C VAL A 23 0.88 -3.16 4.89
N ALA A 24 0.87 -3.07 3.56
CA ALA A 24 -0.01 -3.90 2.73
C ALA A 24 0.25 -5.41 2.93
N ALA A 25 1.51 -5.83 3.05
CA ALA A 25 1.87 -7.21 3.36
C ALA A 25 1.33 -7.65 4.74
N ALA A 26 1.57 -6.85 5.78
CA ALA A 26 1.08 -7.16 7.13
C ALA A 26 -0.46 -7.20 7.21
N LEU A 27 -1.15 -6.32 6.48
CA LEU A 27 -2.61 -6.37 6.38
C LEU A 27 -3.06 -7.62 5.65
N SER A 28 -2.34 -8.05 4.62
CA SER A 28 -2.68 -9.27 3.89
C SER A 28 -2.61 -10.50 4.80
N GLU A 29 -1.56 -10.60 5.61
CA GLU A 29 -1.40 -11.66 6.62
C GLU A 29 -2.51 -11.62 7.67
N THR A 30 -2.87 -10.43 8.14
CA THR A 30 -3.90 -10.25 9.18
C THR A 30 -5.30 -10.59 8.67
N LEU A 31 -5.60 -10.26 7.41
CA LEU A 31 -6.93 -10.46 6.82
C LEU A 31 -7.11 -11.82 6.17
N GLY A 32 -6.02 -12.52 5.84
CA GLY A 32 -6.08 -13.72 5.00
C GLY A 32 -6.53 -13.43 3.56
N GLU A 33 -6.48 -12.17 3.13
CA GLU A 33 -6.84 -11.69 1.80
C GLU A 33 -5.72 -10.80 1.25
N THR A 34 -5.44 -10.87 -0.06
CA THR A 34 -4.41 -10.04 -0.67
C THR A 34 -4.79 -8.55 -0.65
N VAL A 35 -3.94 -7.73 -0.03
CA VAL A 35 -4.02 -6.27 -0.05
C VAL A 35 -2.92 -5.71 -0.96
N GLN A 36 -3.32 -4.95 -1.98
CA GLN A 36 -2.41 -4.36 -2.96
C GLN A 36 -2.04 -2.93 -2.56
N ALA A 37 -0.73 -2.64 -2.43
CA ALA A 37 -0.24 -1.28 -2.24
C ALA A 37 -0.35 -0.48 -3.55
N ALA A 38 -1.01 0.68 -3.52
CA ALA A 38 -1.12 1.59 -4.65
C ALA A 38 -0.90 3.04 -4.23
N SER A 39 0.09 3.70 -4.81
CA SER A 39 0.37 5.11 -4.53
C SER A 39 -0.25 6.00 -5.57
N LEU A 40 -0.93 7.07 -5.15
CA LEU A 40 -1.70 7.94 -6.06
C LEU A 40 -0.84 8.98 -6.81
N LEU A 41 0.48 9.03 -6.56
CA LEU A 41 1.42 10.00 -7.15
C LEU A 41 1.01 11.47 -6.98
N HIS A 42 0.18 11.74 -5.98
CA HIS A 42 -0.27 13.06 -5.57
C HIS A 42 0.65 13.57 -4.45
N SER A 43 1.89 13.89 -4.83
CA SER A 43 2.88 14.51 -3.95
C SER A 43 3.31 15.84 -4.57
N ASN A 44 3.22 16.92 -3.80
CA ASN A 44 3.72 18.26 -4.19
C ASN A 44 5.24 18.36 -4.04
#